data_AF-F2KKH3-F1
#
_entry.id   AF-F2KKH3-F1
#
_cell.length_a   1.000
_cell.length_b   1.000
_cell.length_c   1.000
_cell.angle_alpha   90.00
_cell.angle_beta   90.00
_cell.angle_gamma   90.00
#
_symmetry.space_group_name_H-M   'P 1'
#
loop_
_entity.id
_entity.type
_entity.pdbx_description
1 polymer ?
#
loop_
_entity_poly.entity_id
_entity_poly.type
_entity_poly.pdbx_seq_one_letter_code
_entity_poly.pdbx_strand_id
1 'polypeptide(L)'
;MPGARKTFTSNEKAFKRIAQYLKDGELVCIFPEGKLTGDGEINEFKSGLTRILQETPVPVIPLALQGLWGSFFSRDPAKGLFRRFWSRVTLVAGSAVAVEVAEPAKLQALVGELRGTVR
;
A
#
# COMPACT_ATOMS: atom_id res chain seq x y z
N MET A 1 -3.61 19.82 -6.44
CA MET A 1 -2.25 19.89 -5.88
C MET A 1 -1.50 18.63 -6.30
N PRO A 2 -0.44 18.69 -7.12
CA PRO A 2 0.29 17.50 -7.54
C PRO A 2 1.12 16.97 -6.35
N GLY A 3 0.79 15.77 -5.89
CA GLY A 3 1.50 15.09 -4.79
C GLY A 3 2.92 14.75 -5.21
N ALA A 4 3.89 15.54 -4.76
CA ALA A 4 5.30 15.29 -4.98
C ALA A 4 5.71 13.96 -4.33
N ARG A 5 6.01 12.93 -5.14
CA ARG A 5 6.71 11.74 -4.65
C ARG A 5 8.12 12.15 -4.24
N LYS A 6 8.36 12.29 -2.94
CA LYS A 6 9.71 12.49 -2.40
C LYS A 6 10.41 11.14 -2.33
N THR A 7 11.51 10.96 -3.06
CA THR A 7 12.42 9.82 -2.91
C THR A 7 13.37 10.10 -1.74
N PHE A 8 13.43 9.18 -0.77
CA PHE A 8 14.21 9.36 0.46
C PHE A 8 15.55 8.64 0.38
N THR A 9 16.64 9.33 0.70
CA THR A 9 18.03 8.86 0.58
C THR A 9 18.61 8.27 1.89
N SER A 10 17.87 8.26 3.01
CA SER A 10 18.18 7.37 4.14
C SER A 10 16.90 6.90 4.85
N ASN A 11 16.81 5.60 5.16
CA ASN A 11 15.62 4.98 5.76
C ASN A 11 15.24 5.65 7.10
N GLU A 12 16.21 6.05 7.92
CA GLU A 12 15.94 6.67 9.22
C GLU A 12 15.29 8.05 9.13
N LYS A 13 15.68 8.88 8.16
CA LYS A 13 15.05 10.19 7.95
C LYS A 13 13.59 10.04 7.52
N ALA A 14 13.27 8.96 6.79
CA ALA A 14 11.90 8.65 6.41
C ALA A 14 11.06 8.27 7.65
N PHE A 15 11.56 7.36 8.50
CA PHE A 15 10.86 6.99 9.75
C PHE A 15 10.61 8.19 10.65
N LYS A 16 11.61 9.06 10.87
CA LYS A 16 11.43 10.28 11.68
C LYS A 16 10.34 11.21 11.13
N ARG A 17 10.25 11.34 9.80
CA ARG A 17 9.20 12.16 9.16
C ARG A 17 7.83 11.52 9.28
N ILE A 18 7.72 10.21 9.06
CA ILE A 18 6.46 9.48 9.26
C ILE A 18 5.96 9.69 10.69
N ALA A 19 6.82 9.52 11.69
CA ALA A 19 6.47 9.73 13.09
C ALA A 19 6.01 11.17 13.36
N GLN A 20 6.68 12.17 12.77
CA GLN A 20 6.27 13.57 12.89
C GLN A 20 4.89 13.81 12.27
N TYR A 21 4.66 13.39 11.02
CA TYR A 21 3.37 13.55 10.34
C TYR A 21 2.23 12.91 11.11
N LEU A 22 2.43 11.70 11.64
CA LEU A 22 1.41 11.02 12.44
C LEU A 22 1.14 11.75 13.77
N LYS A 23 2.16 12.32 14.42
CA LYS A 23 2.00 13.14 15.63
C LYS A 23 1.27 14.45 15.36
N ASP A 24 1.44 15.01 14.17
CA ASP A 24 0.76 16.22 13.72
C ASP A 24 -0.71 15.95 13.29
N GLY A 25 -1.16 14.69 13.39
CA GLY A 25 -2.51 14.27 13.00
C GLY A 25 -2.70 14.11 11.50
N GLU A 26 -1.61 14.05 10.72
CA GLU A 26 -1.67 13.83 9.28
C GLU A 26 -1.86 12.36 8.91
N LEU A 27 -2.43 12.12 7.73
CA LEU A 27 -2.58 10.79 7.16
C LEU A 27 -1.30 10.38 6.40
N VAL A 28 -0.73 9.23 6.77
CA VAL A 28 0.41 8.64 6.06
C VAL A 28 -0.02 7.35 5.35
N CYS A 29 0.15 7.32 4.03
CA CYS A 29 -0.05 6.12 3.22
C CYS A 29 1.31 5.47 2.91
N ILE A 30 1.41 4.16 3.13
CA ILE A 30 2.63 3.37 2.87
C ILE A 30 2.30 2.13 2.04
N PHE A 31 3.30 1.67 1.27
CA PHE A 31 3.28 0.35 0.64
C PHE A 31 4.21 -0.57 1.43
N PRO A 32 3.67 -1.42 2.32
CA PRO A 32 4.48 -2.20 3.28
C PRO A 32 5.35 -3.28 2.61
N GLU A 33 5.10 -3.61 1.34
CA GLU A 33 5.90 -4.53 0.53
C GLU A 33 7.26 -3.94 0.12
N GLY A 34 7.35 -2.61 0.01
CA GLY A 34 8.56 -1.87 -0.37
C GLY A 34 9.11 -2.17 -1.78
N LYS A 35 8.38 -2.90 -2.61
CA LYS A 35 8.69 -3.18 -4.03
C LYS A 35 7.38 -3.30 -4.82
N LEU A 36 7.43 -3.03 -6.12
CA LEU A 36 6.30 -3.29 -7.01
C LEU A 36 6.20 -4.80 -7.26
N THR A 37 4.98 -5.33 -7.26
CA THR A 37 4.68 -6.74 -7.53
C THR A 37 5.05 -7.09 -8.98
N GLY A 38 5.79 -8.18 -9.21
CA GLY A 38 6.16 -8.61 -10.57
C GLY A 38 5.08 -9.42 -11.28
N ASP A 39 4.23 -10.08 -10.51
CA ASP A 39 3.21 -11.07 -10.89
C ASP A 39 1.78 -10.63 -10.54
N GLY A 40 1.63 -9.48 -9.87
CA GLY A 40 0.34 -8.94 -9.44
C GLY A 40 -0.16 -9.51 -8.10
N GLU A 41 0.66 -10.29 -7.39
CA GLU A 41 0.34 -10.78 -6.05
C GLU A 41 0.85 -9.87 -4.94
N ILE A 42 0.06 -9.76 -3.88
CA ILE A 42 0.40 -9.00 -2.67
C ILE A 42 1.59 -9.68 -2.00
N ASN A 43 2.75 -9.02 -1.95
CA ASN A 43 3.91 -9.55 -1.23
C ASN A 43 3.72 -9.45 0.29
N GLU A 44 4.63 -10.11 1.00
CA GLU A 44 4.75 -10.01 2.45
C GLU A 44 4.95 -8.55 2.91
N PHE A 45 4.25 -8.19 3.97
CA PHE A 45 4.35 -6.88 4.60
C PHE A 45 5.57 -6.83 5.52
N LYS A 46 6.46 -5.86 5.30
CA LYS A 46 7.74 -5.76 6.00
C LYS A 46 7.60 -5.22 7.43
N SER A 47 8.57 -5.56 8.27
CA SER A 47 8.69 -5.13 9.68
C SER A 47 8.78 -3.61 9.89
N GLY A 48 9.03 -2.83 8.84
CA GLY A 48 8.98 -1.36 8.90
C GLY A 48 7.62 -0.83 9.36
N LEU A 49 6.52 -1.53 9.03
CA LEU A 49 5.18 -1.21 9.54
C LEU A 49 5.12 -1.34 11.07
N THR A 50 5.61 -2.46 11.61
CA THR A 50 5.66 -2.70 13.05
C THR A 50 6.45 -1.61 13.77
N ARG A 51 7.59 -1.19 13.22
CA ARG A 51 8.38 -0.08 13.78
C ARG A 51 7.58 1.22 13.85
N ILE A 52 6.84 1.57 12.80
CA ILE A 52 6.02 2.79 12.78
C ILE A 52 4.95 2.73 13.87
N LEU A 53 4.25 1.60 14.00
CA LEU A 53 3.18 1.44 15.00
C LEU A 53 3.70 1.42 16.44
N GLN A 54 4.91 0.89 16.67
CA GLN A 54 5.57 0.95 17.97
C GLN A 54 5.98 2.37 18.36
N GLU A 55 6.47 3.16 17.41
CA GLU A 55 6.90 4.55 17.66
C GLU A 55 5.70 5.52 17.75
N THR A 56 4.65 5.24 16.98
CA THR A 56 3.43 6.04 16.90
C THR A 56 2.20 5.11 16.85
N PRO A 57 1.57 4.83 18.01
CA PRO A 57 0.44 3.92 18.09
C PRO A 57 -0.83 4.59 17.53
N VAL A 58 -1.05 4.41 16.23
CA VAL A 58 -2.20 4.96 15.49
C VAL A 58 -2.98 3.83 14.81
N PRO A 59 -4.30 4.00 14.60
CA PRO A 59 -5.09 3.02 13.85
C PRO A 59 -4.63 2.93 12.38
N VAL A 60 -4.73 1.74 11.80
CA VAL A 60 -4.35 1.46 10.41
C VAL A 60 -5.60 1.24 9.57
N ILE A 61 -5.70 1.87 8.41
CA ILE A 61 -6.79 1.64 7.45
C ILE A 61 -6.23 0.78 6.30
N PRO A 62 -6.65 -0.49 6.16
CA PRO A 62 -6.23 -1.34 5.05
C PRO A 62 -6.79 -0.80 3.73
N LEU A 63 -5.95 -0.73 2.70
CA LEU A 63 -6.31 -0.25 1.37
C LEU A 63 -5.92 -1.29 0.32
N ALA A 64 -6.84 -1.64 -0.58
CA ALA A 64 -6.58 -2.54 -1.70
C ALA A 64 -6.90 -1.86 -3.03
N LEU A 65 -6.00 -2.05 -4.00
CA LEU A 65 -6.22 -1.65 -5.39
C LEU A 65 -6.70 -2.87 -6.18
N GLN A 66 -7.78 -2.69 -6.94
CA GLN A 66 -8.39 -3.71 -7.79
C GLN A 66 -8.32 -3.26 -9.27
N GLY A 67 -8.17 -4.22 -10.18
CA GLY A 67 -8.23 -3.99 -11.63
C GLY A 67 -6.95 -3.34 -12.19
N LEU A 68 -5.82 -3.52 -11.50
CA LEU A 68 -4.52 -3.04 -11.95
C LEU A 68 -3.92 -3.98 -12.99
N TRP A 69 -4.20 -5.28 -12.92
CA TRP A 69 -3.66 -6.27 -13.84
C TRP A 69 -4.36 -6.18 -15.21
N GLY A 70 -3.57 -5.92 -16.26
CA GLY A 70 -4.06 -5.57 -17.60
C GLY A 70 -4.15 -4.07 -17.87
N SER A 71 -3.85 -3.21 -16.87
CA SER A 71 -3.64 -1.77 -17.05
C SER A 71 -2.18 -1.44 -17.41
N PHE A 72 -1.87 -0.15 -17.63
CA PHE A 72 -0.57 0.39 -18.05
C PHE A 72 0.63 -0.05 -17.19
N PHE A 73 0.40 -0.55 -15.96
CA PHE A 73 1.44 -0.96 -15.00
C PHE A 73 1.86 -2.44 -15.06
N SER A 74 1.20 -3.31 -15.82
CA SER A 74 1.63 -4.72 -15.96
C SER A 74 2.76 -4.89 -16.99
N ARG A 75 3.76 -5.74 -16.70
CA ARG A 75 4.77 -6.21 -17.69
C ARG A 75 4.31 -7.51 -18.35
N ASP A 76 3.09 -7.52 -18.89
CA ASP A 76 2.58 -8.67 -19.62
C ASP A 76 3.18 -8.73 -21.05
N PRO A 77 3.86 -9.83 -21.46
CA PRO A 77 4.44 -10.00 -22.79
C PRO A 77 3.42 -10.26 -23.91
N ALA A 78 2.14 -10.49 -23.63
CA ALA A 78 1.10 -10.82 -24.64
C ALA A 78 0.29 -9.61 -25.15
N LYS A 79 0.79 -8.37 -25.06
CA LYS A 79 -0.02 -7.15 -25.27
C LYS A 79 -0.36 -6.85 -26.74
N GLY A 80 -1.62 -7.07 -27.10
CA GLY A 80 -2.28 -6.43 -28.25
C GLY A 80 -2.57 -4.94 -27.99
N LEU A 81 -2.40 -4.11 -29.03
CA LEU A 81 -2.44 -2.64 -29.01
C LEU A 81 -3.76 -2.02 -28.50
N PHE A 82 -4.85 -2.80 -28.45
CA PHE A 82 -6.23 -2.30 -28.37
C PHE A 82 -6.93 -2.38 -27.00
N ARG A 83 -6.35 -2.99 -25.95
CA ARG A 83 -6.97 -3.01 -24.60
C ARG A 83 -6.79 -1.70 -23.80
N ARG A 84 -6.33 -0.63 -24.44
CA ARG A 84 -5.54 0.45 -23.83
C ARG A 84 -6.32 1.59 -23.14
N PHE A 85 -7.66 1.59 -23.09
CA PHE A 85 -8.39 2.82 -22.69
C PHE A 85 -9.30 2.75 -21.46
N TRP A 86 -9.63 1.58 -20.91
CA TRP A 86 -10.71 1.48 -19.89
C TRP A 86 -10.40 0.58 -18.70
N SER A 87 -9.14 0.48 -18.27
CA SER A 87 -8.82 -0.21 -17.01
C SER A 87 -9.43 0.58 -15.86
N ARG A 88 -10.60 0.16 -15.35
CA ARG A 88 -11.22 0.73 -14.16
C ARG A 88 -10.40 0.29 -12.94
N VAL A 89 -9.58 1.20 -12.42
CA VAL A 89 -8.88 1.01 -11.15
C VAL A 89 -9.83 1.38 -10.02
N THR A 90 -10.06 0.44 -9.11
CA THR A 90 -10.88 0.68 -7.91
C THR A 90 -9.98 0.63 -6.68
N LEU A 91 -10.14 1.60 -5.79
CA LEU A 91 -9.51 1.62 -4.48
C LEU A 91 -10.58 1.27 -3.45
N VAL A 92 -10.35 0.22 -2.68
CA VAL A 92 -11.25 -0.23 -1.61
C VAL A 92 -10.57 0.01 -0.27
N ALA A 93 -11.26 0.70 0.64
CA ALA A 93 -10.81 0.91 2.01
C ALA A 93 -11.56 -0.02 2.96
N GLY A 94 -10.82 -0.68 3.86
CA GLY A 94 -11.37 -1.46 4.95
C GLY A 94 -11.74 -0.60 6.16
N SER A 95 -12.25 -1.27 7.20
CA SER A 95 -12.44 -0.65 8.51
C SER A 95 -11.10 -0.37 9.18
N ALA A 96 -11.05 0.67 10.02
CA ALA A 96 -9.87 0.98 10.82
C ALA A 96 -9.55 -0.20 11.76
N VAL A 97 -8.29 -0.63 11.73
CA VAL A 97 -7.72 -1.68 12.57
C VAL A 97 -6.98 -1.00 13.71
N ALA A 98 -7.37 -1.33 14.94
CA ALA A 98 -6.73 -0.82 16.14
C ALA A 98 -5.28 -1.34 16.25
N VAL A 99 -4.38 -0.56 16.84
CA VAL A 99 -2.94 -0.84 16.85
C VAL A 99 -2.61 -2.17 17.52
N GLU A 100 -3.39 -2.58 18.51
CA GLU A 100 -3.20 -3.80 19.31
C GLU A 100 -3.36 -5.07 18.48
N VAL A 101 -4.07 -4.99 17.35
CA VAL A 101 -4.33 -6.10 16.45
C VAL A 101 -3.80 -5.85 15.04
N ALA A 102 -3.03 -4.78 14.83
CA ALA A 102 -2.50 -4.35 13.54
C ALA A 102 -1.19 -5.08 13.17
N GLU A 103 -1.22 -6.42 13.21
CA GLU A 103 -0.07 -7.24 12.83
C GLU A 103 0.12 -7.29 11.30
N PRO A 104 1.37 -7.29 10.78
CA PRO A 104 1.62 -7.27 9.33
C PRO A 104 0.91 -8.38 8.56
N ALA A 105 0.96 -9.62 9.05
CA ALA A 105 0.32 -10.76 8.39
C ALA A 105 -1.21 -10.63 8.33
N LYS A 106 -1.82 -10.12 9.41
CA LYS A 106 -3.27 -9.89 9.46
C LYS A 106 -3.69 -8.77 8.52
N LEU A 107 -2.92 -7.67 8.48
CA LEU A 107 -3.17 -6.58 7.57
C LEU A 107 -3.00 -7.00 6.10
N GLN A 108 -2.01 -7.84 5.81
CA GLN A 108 -1.83 -8.44 4.49
C GLN A 108 -3.06 -9.29 4.09
N ALA A 109 -3.55 -10.14 4.99
CA ALA A 109 -4.75 -10.95 4.75
C ALA A 109 -5.98 -10.07 4.48
N LEU A 110 -6.20 -9.03 5.30
CA LEU A 110 -7.29 -8.07 5.11
C LEU A 110 -7.20 -7.34 3.76
N VAL A 111 -6.00 -6.90 3.35
CA VAL A 111 -5.81 -6.29 2.03
C VAL A 111 -6.08 -7.30 0.91
N GLY A 112 -5.73 -8.57 1.10
CA GLY A 112 -6.07 -9.66 0.19
C GLY A 112 -7.58 -9.87 0.03
N GLU A 113 -8.32 -9.87 1.14
CA GLU A 113 -9.79 -9.95 1.15
C GLU A 113 -10.42 -8.75 0.44
N LEU A 114 -9.93 -7.53 0.73
CA LEU A 114 -10.41 -6.31 0.08
C LEU A 114 -10.10 -6.28 -1.42
N ARG A 115 -8.95 -6.80 -1.86
CA ARG A 115 -8.63 -6.95 -3.28
C ARG A 115 -9.58 -7.96 -3.95
N GLY A 116 -9.93 -9.03 -3.23
CA GLY A 116 -10.74 -10.12 -3.77
C GLY A 116 -10.08 -10.78 -4.98
N THR A 117 -10.90 -11.20 -5.94
CA THR A 117 -10.46 -11.87 -7.18
C THR A 117 -10.04 -10.90 -8.29
N VAL A 118 -10.27 -9.60 -8.11
CA VAL A 118 -10.05 -8.59 -9.13
C VAL A 118 -8.62 -8.04 -9.01
N ARG A 119 -7.70 -8.65 -9.75
CA ARG A 119 -6.29 -8.23 -9.84
C ARG A 119 -6.11 -7.00 -10.72
#